data_AF-A0A915LDH3-F1
#
_entry.id   AF-A0A915LDH3-F1
#
_cell.length_a   1.000
_cell.length_b   1.000
_cell.length_c   1.000
_cell.angle_alpha   90.00
_cell.angle_beta   90.00
_cell.angle_gamma   90.00
#
_symmetry.space_group_name_H-M   'P 1'
#
loop_
_entity.id
_entity.type
_entity.pdbx_description
1 polymer ?
#
loop_
_entity_poly.entity_id
_entity_poly.type
_entity_poly.pdbx_seq_one_letter_code
_entity_poly.pdbx_strand_id
1 'polypeptide(L)'
;MNRIFGTSKPKAPPPNLTDAISTIDARGESIDKKIAQLDGELVKLRDQMKKMREGPSKNLVKQKALRIMKQKRTYENQRDQLSTQSFNMEQSNFAIQSMKDNQVVR
;
A
#
# COMPACT_ATOMS: atom_id res chain seq x y z
N MET A 1 26.66 38.92 21.34
CA MET A 1 27.38 37.71 20.87
C MET A 1 26.95 36.51 21.70
N ASN A 2 26.26 35.54 21.09
CA ASN A 2 26.28 34.12 21.48
C ASN A 2 25.83 33.32 20.25
N ARG A 3 26.77 32.56 19.67
CA ARG A 3 26.60 31.78 18.43
C ARG A 3 25.72 30.57 18.74
N ILE A 4 24.47 30.57 18.26
CA ILE A 4 23.52 29.44 18.40
C ILE A 4 23.42 28.65 17.08
N PHE A 5 24.52 28.61 16.32
CA PHE A 5 24.70 27.68 15.21
C PHE A 5 25.67 26.60 15.68
N GLY A 6 25.22 25.34 15.84
CA GLY A 6 26.20 24.27 16.09
C GLY A 6 25.77 22.93 16.70
N THR A 7 24.50 22.64 17.00
CA THR A 7 24.13 21.24 17.27
C THR A 7 23.63 20.61 15.98
N SER A 8 24.50 19.89 15.28
CA SER A 8 24.03 18.92 14.28
C SER A 8 22.95 18.08 14.95
N LYS A 9 21.74 18.03 14.38
CA LYS A 9 20.71 17.09 14.81
C LYS A 9 21.38 15.72 14.97
N PRO A 10 21.15 14.97 16.06
CA PRO A 10 21.70 13.61 16.18
C PRO A 10 21.42 12.90 14.86
N LYS A 11 22.47 12.41 14.20
CA LYS A 11 22.33 11.70 12.92
C LYS A 11 21.27 10.66 13.15
N ALA A 12 20.09 10.86 12.55
CA ALA A 12 19.05 9.85 12.58
C ALA A 12 19.74 8.54 12.16
N PRO A 13 19.47 7.44 12.88
CA PRO A 13 20.07 6.17 12.51
C PRO A 13 19.88 5.97 11.01
N PRO A 14 20.92 5.52 10.29
CA PRO A 14 20.81 5.33 8.84
C PRO A 14 19.56 4.51 8.57
N PRO A 15 18.73 4.90 7.58
CA PRO A 15 17.45 4.26 7.33
C PRO A 15 17.63 2.74 7.29
N ASN A 16 17.03 2.06 8.25
CA ASN A 16 17.11 0.61 8.36
C ASN A 16 16.15 0.01 7.35
N LEU A 17 16.64 -0.88 6.49
CA LEU A 17 15.82 -1.58 5.49
C LEU A 17 14.68 -2.35 6.15
N THR A 18 14.90 -2.91 7.35
CA THR A 18 13.86 -3.61 8.11
C THR A 18 12.69 -2.69 8.46
N ASP A 19 12.95 -1.47 8.96
CA ASP A 19 11.91 -0.52 9.34
C ASP A 19 11.12 -0.02 8.11
N ALA A 20 11.82 0.12 6.97
CA ALA A 20 11.21 0.50 5.71
C ALA A 20 10.32 -0.63 5.14
N ILE A 21 10.73 -1.91 5.26
CA ILE A 21 9.91 -3.07 4.90
C ILE A 21 8.64 -3.09 5.76
N SER A 22 8.77 -2.99 7.09
CA SER A 22 7.60 -2.96 7.99
C SER A 22 6.64 -1.80 7.69
N THR A 23 7.15 -0.65 7.25
CA THR A 23 6.32 0.48 6.84
C THR A 23 5.55 0.18 5.55
N ILE A 24 6.17 -0.51 4.59
CA ILE A 24 5.53 -0.92 3.33
C ILE A 24 4.44 -1.94 3.61
N ASP A 25 4.70 -2.92 4.46
CA ASP A 25 3.72 -3.94 4.85
C ASP A 25 2.49 -3.32 5.51
N ALA A 26 2.69 -2.40 6.47
CA ALA A 26 1.59 -1.69 7.11
C ALA A 26 0.74 -0.85 6.13
N ARG A 27 1.38 -0.27 5.10
CA ARG A 27 0.66 0.42 4.02
C ARG A 27 -0.10 -0.55 3.12
N GLY A 28 0.50 -1.71 2.82
CA GLY A 28 -0.14 -2.81 2.09
C GLY A 28 -1.42 -3.26 2.77
N GLU A 29 -1.36 -3.57 4.07
CA GLU A 29 -2.53 -3.96 4.86
C GLU A 29 -3.65 -2.90 4.86
N SER A 30 -3.27 -1.62 4.94
CA SER A 30 -4.23 -0.52 4.90
C SER A 30 -4.94 -0.43 3.56
N ILE A 31 -4.22 -0.66 2.46
CA ILE A 31 -4.79 -0.70 1.12
C ILE A 31 -5.69 -1.93 0.94
N ASP A 32 -5.28 -3.10 1.40
CA ASP A 32 -6.09 -4.32 1.32
C ASP A 32 -7.41 -4.19 2.10
N LYS A 33 -7.38 -3.56 3.28
CA LYS A 33 -8.60 -3.23 4.04
C LYS A 33 -9.54 -2.33 3.23
N LYS A 34 -9.02 -1.32 2.52
CA LYS A 34 -9.84 -0.45 1.65
C LYS A 34 -10.41 -1.20 0.45
N ILE A 35 -9.61 -2.07 -0.18
CA ILE A 35 -10.08 -2.93 -1.29
C ILE A 35 -11.23 -3.82 -0.81
N ALA A 36 -11.08 -4.48 0.34
CA ALA A 36 -12.12 -5.33 0.92
C ALA A 36 -13.42 -4.58 1.25
N GLN A 37 -13.31 -3.35 1.75
CA GLN A 37 -14.47 -2.48 1.97
C GLN A 37 -15.20 -2.16 0.66
N LEU A 38 -14.47 -1.76 -0.38
CA LEU A 38 -15.03 -1.46 -1.70
C LEU A 38 -15.67 -2.70 -2.34
N ASP A 39 -15.07 -3.88 -2.19
CA ASP A 39 -15.65 -5.14 -2.65
C ASP A 39 -16.97 -5.47 -1.95
N GLY A 40 -17.02 -5.28 -0.63
CA GLY A 40 -18.25 -5.43 0.15
C GLY A 40 -19.37 -4.49 -0.34
N GLU A 41 -19.03 -3.24 -0.69
CA GLU A 41 -19.98 -2.30 -1.28
C GLU A 41 -20.44 -2.73 -2.68
N LEU A 42 -19.54 -3.23 -3.52
CA LEU A 42 -19.88 -3.72 -4.86
C LEU A 42 -20.83 -4.91 -4.81
N VAL A 43 -20.65 -5.84 -3.87
CA VAL A 43 -21.56 -6.97 -3.66
C VAL A 43 -22.97 -6.47 -3.30
N LYS A 44 -23.08 -5.51 -2.38
CA LYS A 44 -24.37 -4.90 -2.00
C LYS A 44 -25.06 -4.25 -3.18
N LEU A 45 -24.32 -3.46 -3.99
CA LEU A 45 -24.87 -2.81 -5.18
C LEU A 45 -25.28 -3.82 -6.26
N ARG A 46 -24.50 -4.89 -6.45
CA ARG A 46 -24.85 -6.00 -7.35
C ARG A 46 -26.18 -6.63 -6.95
N ASP A 47 -26.33 -6.96 -5.67
CA ASP A 47 -27.53 -7.64 -5.17
C ASP A 47 -28.75 -6.72 -5.14
N GLN A 48 -28.54 -5.42 -4.91
CA GLN A 48 -29.56 -4.39 -5.12
C GLN A 48 -30.01 -4.36 -6.60
N MET A 49 -29.08 -4.27 -7.55
CA MET A 49 -29.40 -4.22 -8.98
C MET A 49 -30.15 -5.46 -9.48
N LYS A 50 -29.85 -6.66 -8.93
CA LYS A 50 -30.56 -7.90 -9.28
C LYS A 50 -32.06 -7.84 -8.96
N LYS A 51 -32.44 -7.12 -7.91
CA LYS A 51 -33.84 -6.96 -7.47
C LYS A 51 -34.54 -5.79 -8.15
N MET A 52 -33.82 -4.97 -8.91
CA MET A 52 -34.36 -3.79 -9.58
C MET A 52 -34.77 -4.11 -11.01
N ARG A 53 -35.93 -3.59 -11.41
CA ARG A 53 -36.35 -3.53 -12.81
C ARG A 53 -35.44 -2.59 -13.59
N GLU A 54 -35.27 -2.87 -14.88
CA GLU A 54 -34.56 -1.97 -15.79
C GLU A 54 -35.22 -0.58 -15.81
N GLY A 55 -34.40 0.46 -15.72
CA GLY A 55 -34.87 1.85 -15.71
C GLY A 55 -33.89 2.85 -15.10
N PRO A 56 -34.30 4.13 -15.00
CA PRO A 56 -33.45 5.22 -14.52
C PRO A 56 -32.83 4.95 -13.14
N SER A 57 -33.61 4.40 -12.21
CA SER A 57 -33.13 4.08 -10.86
C SER A 57 -32.01 3.03 -10.87
N LYS A 58 -32.11 2.00 -11.72
CA LYS A 58 -31.06 0.97 -11.84
C LYS A 58 -29.80 1.54 -12.50
N ASN A 59 -29.96 2.45 -13.45
CA ASN A 59 -28.84 3.16 -14.07
C ASN A 59 -28.04 4.00 -13.07
N LEU A 60 -28.69 4.65 -12.10
CA LEU A 60 -28.00 5.38 -11.03
C LEU A 60 -27.16 4.44 -10.15
N VAL A 61 -27.70 3.28 -9.79
CA VAL A 61 -26.97 2.26 -9.02
C VAL A 61 -25.78 1.72 -9.81
N LYS A 62 -25.95 1.49 -11.12
CA LYS A 62 -24.86 1.09 -12.04
C LYS A 62 -23.76 2.15 -12.12
N GLN A 63 -24.12 3.43 -12.21
CA GLN A 63 -23.13 4.53 -12.19
C GLN A 63 -22.36 4.59 -10.87
N LYS A 64 -23.04 4.39 -9.74
CA LYS A 64 -22.39 4.29 -8.43
C LYS A 64 -21.40 3.12 -8.39
N ALA A 65 -21.82 1.94 -8.85
CA ALA A 65 -20.96 0.76 -8.92
C ALA A 65 -19.73 1.01 -9.81
N LEU A 66 -19.88 1.68 -10.97
CA LEU A 66 -18.77 2.06 -11.84
C LEU A 66 -17.74 2.97 -11.14
N ARG A 67 -18.19 3.91 -10.31
CA ARG A 67 -17.28 4.78 -9.55
C ARG A 67 -16.49 3.98 -8.51
N ILE A 68 -17.15 3.08 -7.80
CA ILE A 68 -16.50 2.22 -6.80
C ILE A 68 -15.52 1.26 -7.47
N MET A 69 -15.86 0.66 -8.62
CA MET A 69 -14.92 -0.17 -9.39
C MET A 69 -13.68 0.60 -9.83
N LYS A 70 -13.82 1.85 -10.28
CA LYS A 70 -12.67 2.70 -10.61
C LYS A 70 -11.79 2.96 -9.40
N GLN A 71 -12.39 3.29 -8.26
CA GLN A 71 -11.67 3.52 -7.01
C GLN A 71 -10.93 2.26 -6.54
N LYS A 72 -11.59 1.10 -6.61
CA LYS A 72 -10.99 -0.20 -6.29
C LYS A 72 -9.76 -0.46 -7.16
N ARG A 73 -9.89 -0.27 -8.48
CA ARG A 73 -8.76 -0.45 -9.43
C ARG A 73 -7.56 0.44 -9.08
N THR A 74 -7.80 1.68 -8.65
CA THR A 74 -6.71 2.55 -8.20
C THR A 74 -5.98 1.99 -6.99
N TYR A 75 -6.69 1.43 -6.01
CA TYR A 75 -6.08 0.79 -4.85
C TYR A 75 -5.38 -0.52 -5.18
N GLU A 76 -5.94 -1.35 -6.06
CA GLU A 76 -5.29 -2.56 -6.57
C GLU A 76 -3.94 -2.22 -7.23
N ASN A 77 -3.91 -1.20 -8.10
CA ASN A 77 -2.67 -0.72 -8.70
C ASN A 77 -1.65 -0.24 -7.66
N GLN A 78 -2.09 0.46 -6.61
CA GLN A 78 -1.20 0.90 -5.52
C GLN A 78 -0.63 -0.30 -4.74
N ARG A 79 -1.44 -1.33 -4.50
CA ARG A 79 -1.00 -2.56 -3.83
C ARG A 79 0.04 -3.29 -4.66
N ASP A 80 -0.16 -3.39 -5.97
CA ASP A 80 0.79 -4.06 -6.87
C ASP A 80 2.15 -3.31 -6.94
N GLN A 81 2.10 -1.97 -6.90
CA GLN A 81 3.31 -1.14 -6.80
C GLN A 81 4.05 -1.39 -5.48
N LEU A 82 3.35 -1.44 -4.35
CA LEU A 82 3.96 -1.75 -3.05
C LEU A 82 4.53 -3.15 -3.00
N SER A 83 3.85 -4.14 -3.60
CA SER A 83 4.36 -5.51 -3.68
C SER A 83 5.68 -5.56 -4.45
N THR A 84 5.78 -4.83 -5.56
CA THR A 84 7.04 -4.72 -6.33
C THR A 84 8.14 -4.05 -5.49
N GLN A 85 7.80 -2.98 -4.76
CA GLN A 85 8.75 -2.29 -3.89
C GLN A 85 9.25 -3.18 -2.75
N SER A 86 8.34 -3.92 -2.10
CA SER A 86 8.67 -4.85 -1.02
C SER A 86 9.63 -5.93 -1.52
N PHE A 87 9.31 -6.56 -2.66
CA PHE A 87 10.19 -7.56 -3.27
C PHE A 87 11.60 -7.03 -3.55
N ASN A 88 11.72 -5.85 -4.17
CA ASN A 88 13.04 -5.24 -4.45
C ASN A 88 13.83 -4.95 -3.16
N MET A 89 13.14 -4.61 -2.07
CA MET A 89 13.75 -4.37 -0.77
C MET A 89 14.19 -5.66 -0.08
N GLU A 90 13.39 -6.72 -0.16
CA GLU A 90 13.76 -8.05 0.34
C GLU A 90 15.01 -8.57 -0.37
N GLN A 91 15.09 -8.42 -1.70
CA GLN A 91 16.28 -8.80 -2.47
C GLN A 91 17.52 -7.99 -2.02
N SER A 92 17.37 -6.68 -1.83
CA SER A 92 18.46 -5.82 -1.35
C SER A 92 18.91 -6.20 0.07
N ASN A 93 17.96 -6.52 0.95
CA ASN A 93 18.24 -6.95 2.32
C ASN A 93 18.99 -8.30 2.34
N PHE A 94 18.59 -9.25 1.48
CA PHE A 94 19.27 -10.53 1.33
C PHE A 94 20.71 -10.35 0.81
N ALA A 95 20.93 -9.49 -0.17
CA ALA A 95 22.27 -9.20 -0.69
C ALA A 95 23.18 -8.59 0.40
N ILE A 96 22.66 -7.64 1.19
CA ILE A 96 23.39 -7.04 2.31
C ILE A 96 23.72 -8.09 3.36
N GLN A 97 22.78 -8.97 3.71
CA GLN A 97 23.02 -10.04 4.67
C GLN A 97 24.11 -10.99 4.17
N SER A 98 24.02 -11.42 2.92
CA SER A 98 25.02 -12.30 2.29
C SER A 98 26.41 -11.66 2.25
N MET A 99 26.51 -10.34 2.02
CA MET A 99 27.77 -9.60 2.08
C MET A 99 28.36 -9.55 3.50
N LYS A 100 27.51 -9.32 4.51
CA LYS A 100 27.93 -9.32 5.92
C LYS A 100 28.45 -10.70 6.33
N ASP A 101 27.71 -11.75 6.02
CA ASP A 101 28.10 -13.13 6.35
C ASP A 101 29.44 -13.49 5.69
N ASN A 102 29.66 -13.10 4.43
CA ASN A 102 30.93 -13.32 3.74
C ASN A 102 32.10 -12.48 4.27
N GLN A 103 31.84 -11.27 4.81
CA GLN A 103 32.88 -10.45 5.44
C GLN A 103 33.31 -11.00 6.81
N VAL A 104 32.41 -11.64 7.55
CA VAL A 104 32.69 -12.21 8.89
C VAL A 104 33.46 -13.54 8.81
N VAL A 105 33.41 -14.23 7.67
CA VAL A 105 34.11 -15.52 7.43
C VAL A 105 35.58 -15.32 6.97
N ARG A 106 36.09 -14.08 6.92
CA ARG A 106 37.50 -13.75 6.65
C ARG A 106 38.17 -13.12 7.86
#